data_AF-A0A9N9YR18-F1
#
_entry.id   AF-A0A9N9YR18-F1
#
_cell.length_a   1.000
_cell.length_b   1.000
_cell.length_c   1.000
_cell.angle_alpha   90.00
_cell.angle_beta   90.00
_cell.angle_gamma   90.00
#
_symmetry.space_group_name_H-M   'P 1'
#
loop_
_entity.id
_entity.type
_entity.pdbx_description
1 polymer ?
#
loop_
_entity_poly.entity_id
_entity_poly.type
_entity_poly.pdbx_seq_one_letter_code
_entity_poly.pdbx_strand_id
1 'polypeptide(L)'
;MIKAPGMLAPLYGNPKNDWNFHTVPQPKRHNRIIAQPRGKLLGGSSGINFMMFVFPNRKGIDAWADLGNEGWGYDSLAPCFQKFTTVHPPKQSIQDAVNISYHDPPQVENSPIQAHYGDGYNETSANWLKTFANLGLQMTSDPRRGEAMGAFQMPGSIEPKQLCDWDYSSNIASRQNLTVITDTVVKKIIFDQSGQEPVAQGVIALSEDGSETVYHAGEVLLAAGSLITPQILELSGIGSKSLLDSHAIPVVLDNPMWESTFKTTVWHARVLRFNTDAGWADADIAKFEGMLRDIYLPQVIVGAPGYNGNWELVMMEAAMGISIFLDDHESYDEAIVRFLDRAAAYIYLESTASDGDMPHTAAVDAKWLKTNEDIIEFWNNQSILNVSGLSQETCRDFEHTGYGVAAMSHVAETSRIQGRDLFKEDSGTRLRYGLEFHSKYTLGALQPEWLCNNETLSTYLGPATEIGFNALSHRLGYAMPSTEELTEKQRPSGALLFYGWETLTHLRN
;
A
#
# COMPACT_ATOMS: atom_id res chain seq x y z
N MET A 1 -11.73 28.79 -16.14
CA MET A 1 -10.30 28.89 -15.78
C MET A 1 -10.21 29.57 -14.41
N ILE A 2 -9.55 28.93 -13.45
CA ILE A 2 -9.40 29.46 -12.10
C ILE A 2 -8.09 30.24 -12.05
N LYS A 3 -8.20 31.53 -11.76
CA LYS A 3 -7.08 32.49 -11.76
C LYS A 3 -6.73 32.95 -10.35
N ALA A 4 -7.32 32.33 -9.32
CA ALA A 4 -7.16 32.74 -7.93
C ALA A 4 -6.95 31.49 -7.06
N PRO A 5 -5.70 31.15 -6.72
CA PRO A 5 -5.32 30.02 -5.84
C PRO A 5 -6.19 29.86 -4.59
N GLY A 6 -6.53 30.96 -3.91
CA GLY A 6 -7.35 30.95 -2.70
C GLY A 6 -8.83 30.63 -2.89
N MET A 7 -9.32 30.52 -4.14
CA MET A 7 -10.74 30.27 -4.47
C MET A 7 -11.02 28.82 -4.85
N LEU A 8 -10.21 27.90 -4.32
CA LEU A 8 -10.30 26.47 -4.64
C LEU A 8 -11.53 25.79 -4.06
N ALA A 9 -11.80 25.99 -2.76
CA ALA A 9 -12.83 25.25 -2.04
C ALA A 9 -14.24 25.35 -2.65
N PRO A 10 -14.70 26.51 -3.18
CA PRO A 10 -15.99 26.63 -3.86
C PRO A 10 -16.13 25.83 -5.16
N LEU A 11 -15.05 25.23 -5.68
CA LEU A 11 -15.07 24.47 -6.93
C LEU A 11 -15.47 23.01 -6.72
N TYR A 12 -15.21 22.46 -5.54
CA TYR A 12 -15.59 21.10 -5.21
C TYR A 12 -17.10 20.99 -5.11
N GLY A 13 -17.67 19.94 -5.71
CA GLY A 13 -19.12 19.78 -5.76
C GLY A 13 -19.79 20.58 -6.88
N ASN A 14 -19.09 21.48 -7.58
CA ASN A 14 -19.66 22.27 -8.66
C ASN A 14 -19.56 21.50 -10.01
N PRO A 15 -20.67 21.01 -10.58
CA PRO A 15 -20.66 20.14 -11.77
C PRO A 15 -20.12 20.82 -13.04
N LYS A 16 -19.91 22.15 -13.03
CA LYS A 16 -19.25 22.87 -14.12
C LYS A 16 -17.74 22.65 -14.17
N ASN A 17 -17.10 22.40 -13.02
CA ASN A 17 -15.65 22.31 -12.91
C ASN A 17 -15.18 21.01 -12.24
N ASP A 18 -16.09 20.26 -11.63
CA ASP A 18 -15.85 18.99 -10.95
C ASP A 18 -16.75 17.92 -11.57
N TRP A 19 -16.20 16.75 -11.87
CA TRP A 19 -16.96 15.58 -12.29
C TRP A 19 -17.88 15.04 -11.18
N ASN A 20 -17.65 15.43 -9.92
CA ASN A 20 -18.48 15.07 -8.77
C ASN A 20 -18.64 13.56 -8.58
N PHE A 21 -17.57 12.80 -8.81
CA PHE A 21 -17.58 11.36 -8.51
C PHE A 21 -17.76 11.13 -7.02
N HIS A 22 -18.35 9.98 -6.70
CA HIS A 22 -18.50 9.51 -5.34
C HIS A 22 -18.13 8.03 -5.29
N THR A 23 -17.56 7.58 -4.18
CA THR A 23 -17.39 6.15 -3.94
C THR A 23 -18.76 5.47 -3.75
N VAL A 24 -18.84 4.17 -3.98
CA VAL A 24 -19.90 3.35 -3.37
C VAL A 24 -19.85 3.45 -1.83
N PRO A 25 -20.90 3.08 -1.07
CA PRO A 25 -20.82 3.01 0.38
C PRO A 25 -19.61 2.19 0.82
N GLN A 26 -18.80 2.75 1.72
CA GLN A 26 -17.57 2.13 2.20
C GLN A 26 -17.84 1.40 3.52
N PRO A 27 -17.93 0.05 3.58
CA PRO A 27 -18.33 -0.67 4.79
C PRO A 27 -17.39 -0.40 5.96
N LYS A 28 -16.08 -0.34 5.68
CA LYS A 28 -15.03 -0.01 6.66
C LYS A 28 -15.00 1.48 7.06
N ARG A 29 -15.93 2.30 6.59
CA ARG A 29 -16.08 3.72 6.94
C ARG A 29 -17.54 4.05 7.28
N HIS A 30 -18.22 3.14 7.99
CA HIS A 30 -19.62 3.28 8.40
C HIS A 30 -20.57 3.51 7.23
N ASN A 31 -20.34 2.82 6.11
CA ASN A 31 -21.11 2.95 4.87
C ASN A 31 -21.16 4.37 4.30
N ARG A 32 -20.21 5.25 4.67
CA ARG A 32 -20.14 6.59 4.10
C ARG A 32 -19.85 6.53 2.61
N ILE A 33 -20.50 7.42 1.88
CA ILE A 33 -20.23 7.75 0.48
C ILE A 33 -19.27 8.93 0.50
N ILE A 34 -18.11 8.77 -0.12
CA ILE A 34 -17.02 9.74 -0.05
C ILE A 34 -16.88 10.44 -1.40
N ALA A 35 -16.88 11.77 -1.39
CA ALA A 35 -16.67 12.57 -2.59
C ALA A 35 -15.25 12.34 -3.16
N GLN A 36 -15.16 12.25 -4.48
CA GLN A 36 -13.94 12.06 -5.26
C GLN A 36 -13.81 13.17 -6.31
N PRO A 37 -13.49 14.41 -5.89
CA PRO A 37 -13.44 15.55 -6.81
C PRO A 37 -12.42 15.31 -7.93
N ARG A 38 -12.80 15.57 -9.18
CA ARG A 38 -11.94 15.47 -10.38
C ARG A 38 -12.23 16.63 -11.31
N GLY A 39 -11.19 17.30 -11.80
CA GLY A 39 -11.38 18.49 -12.65
C GLY A 39 -12.08 18.17 -13.96
N LYS A 40 -13.21 18.84 -14.22
CA LYS A 40 -13.97 18.84 -15.46
C LYS A 40 -13.78 20.18 -16.20
N LEU A 41 -12.58 20.37 -16.72
CA LEU A 41 -12.17 21.54 -17.49
C LEU A 41 -10.89 21.22 -18.27
N LEU A 42 -10.55 22.06 -19.24
CA LEU A 42 -9.23 21.99 -19.87
C LEU A 42 -8.14 22.24 -18.80
N GLY A 43 -7.18 21.32 -18.69
CA GLY A 43 -6.22 21.21 -17.58
C GLY A 43 -6.58 20.10 -16.57
N GLY A 44 -7.84 19.65 -16.52
CA GLY A 44 -8.28 18.57 -15.64
C GLY A 44 -8.12 18.94 -14.16
N SER A 45 -7.70 17.96 -13.34
CA SER A 45 -7.58 18.15 -11.89
C SER A 45 -6.51 19.16 -11.47
N SER A 46 -5.54 19.52 -12.32
CA SER A 46 -4.60 20.61 -12.01
C SER A 46 -5.31 21.96 -11.88
N GLY A 47 -6.45 22.12 -12.56
CA GLY A 47 -7.27 23.32 -12.43
C GLY A 47 -7.98 23.44 -11.07
N ILE A 48 -8.12 22.35 -10.31
CA ILE A 48 -8.87 22.30 -9.04
C ILE A 48 -8.07 21.62 -7.90
N ASN A 49 -6.74 21.55 -7.99
CA ASN A 49 -5.89 20.97 -6.94
C ASN A 49 -5.36 22.04 -5.97
N PHE A 50 -4.67 21.61 -4.91
CA PHE A 50 -4.05 22.54 -3.94
C PHE A 50 -2.77 23.23 -4.44
N MET A 51 -2.39 23.06 -5.72
CA MET A 51 -1.18 23.60 -6.36
C MET A 51 0.13 23.17 -5.69
N MET A 52 0.10 22.29 -4.70
CA MET A 52 1.27 21.78 -4.00
C MET A 52 2.23 21.12 -4.98
N PHE A 53 3.49 21.55 -4.94
CA PHE A 53 4.50 21.02 -5.83
C PHE A 53 5.54 20.23 -5.04
N VAL A 54 5.44 18.90 -5.12
CA VAL A 54 6.29 17.98 -4.35
C VAL A 54 7.00 17.05 -5.32
N PHE A 55 8.30 16.91 -5.15
CA PHE A 55 9.11 15.98 -5.94
C PHE A 55 9.03 14.57 -5.35
N PRO A 56 8.98 13.53 -6.20
CA PRO A 56 8.93 12.16 -5.71
C PRO A 56 10.25 11.79 -5.03
N ASN A 57 10.15 10.95 -3.99
CA ASN A 57 11.34 10.37 -3.41
C ASN A 57 11.90 9.28 -4.34
N ARG A 58 13.22 9.10 -4.32
CA ARG A 58 13.94 8.13 -5.16
C ARG A 58 13.39 6.71 -5.00
N LYS A 59 13.27 6.23 -3.76
CA LYS A 59 12.81 4.86 -3.46
C LYS A 59 11.45 4.55 -4.07
N GLY A 60 10.52 5.51 -4.05
CA GLY A 60 9.18 5.35 -4.59
C GLY A 60 9.15 5.26 -6.11
N ILE A 61 10.11 5.89 -6.80
CA ILE A 61 10.26 5.78 -8.26
C ILE A 61 11.05 4.53 -8.63
N ASP A 62 12.14 4.21 -7.92
CA ASP A 62 12.91 2.98 -8.13
C ASP A 62 12.04 1.74 -7.93
N ALA A 63 11.05 1.80 -7.02
CA ALA A 63 10.04 0.76 -6.86
C ALA A 63 9.27 0.45 -8.17
N TRP A 64 9.14 1.39 -9.10
CA TRP A 64 8.49 1.13 -10.40
C TRP A 64 9.38 0.29 -11.30
N ALA A 65 10.69 0.57 -11.36
CA ALA A 65 11.65 -0.29 -12.04
C ALA A 65 11.71 -1.68 -11.39
N ASP A 66 11.63 -1.72 -10.06
CA ASP A 66 11.65 -2.97 -9.28
C ASP A 66 10.43 -3.87 -9.55
N LEU A 67 9.31 -3.30 -9.99
CA LEU A 67 8.12 -4.02 -10.47
C LEU A 67 8.29 -4.58 -11.90
N GLY A 68 9.48 -4.46 -12.50
CA GLY A 68 9.79 -4.96 -13.84
C GLY A 68 9.63 -3.93 -14.96
N ASN A 69 9.36 -2.66 -14.63
CA ASN A 69 9.23 -1.60 -15.64
C ASN A 69 10.61 -1.03 -16.00
N GLU A 70 11.30 -1.68 -16.93
CA GLU A 70 12.63 -1.25 -17.38
C GLU A 70 12.61 0.22 -17.85
N GLY A 71 13.58 1.01 -17.42
CA GLY A 71 13.67 2.44 -17.73
C GLY A 71 12.79 3.37 -16.88
N TRP A 72 12.02 2.83 -15.91
CA TRP A 72 11.20 3.62 -14.98
C TRP A 72 11.84 3.83 -13.60
N GLY A 73 13.17 3.75 -13.51
CA GLY A 73 13.93 4.08 -12.30
C GLY A 73 14.12 5.58 -12.13
N TYR A 74 14.49 6.02 -10.92
CA TYR A 74 14.61 7.44 -10.61
C TYR A 74 15.61 8.14 -11.53
N ASP A 75 16.79 7.56 -11.76
CA ASP A 75 17.82 8.19 -12.60
C ASP A 75 17.37 8.33 -14.06
N SER A 76 16.54 7.41 -14.55
CA SER A 76 15.96 7.48 -15.89
C SER A 76 14.89 8.57 -16.00
N LEU A 77 14.13 8.81 -14.94
CA LEU A 77 13.01 9.78 -14.92
C LEU A 77 13.40 11.16 -14.37
N ALA A 78 14.49 11.28 -13.63
CA ALA A 78 14.97 12.54 -13.06
C ALA A 78 15.11 13.67 -14.12
N PRO A 79 15.65 13.42 -15.33
CA PRO A 79 15.68 14.44 -16.38
C PRO A 79 14.29 14.94 -16.78
N CYS A 80 13.27 14.08 -16.76
CA CYS A 80 11.89 14.47 -17.03
C CYS A 80 11.33 15.35 -15.91
N PHE A 81 11.60 15.00 -14.64
CA PHE A 81 11.20 15.80 -13.48
C PHE A 81 11.88 17.18 -13.45
N GLN A 82 13.07 17.30 -14.02
CA GLN A 82 13.78 18.58 -14.11
C GLN A 82 13.30 19.43 -15.30
N LYS A 83 12.97 18.77 -16.42
CA LYS A 83 12.55 19.46 -17.66
C LYS A 83 11.17 20.12 -17.57
N PHE A 84 10.25 19.56 -16.80
CA PHE A 84 8.85 20.02 -16.84
C PHE A 84 8.60 21.31 -16.05
N THR A 85 9.48 21.66 -15.12
CA THR A 85 9.25 22.78 -14.20
C THR A 85 10.48 23.65 -13.96
N THR A 86 10.25 24.95 -13.78
CA THR A 86 11.22 25.89 -13.22
C THR A 86 10.83 26.15 -11.78
N VAL A 87 11.63 25.69 -10.82
CA VAL A 87 11.45 26.01 -9.40
C VAL A 87 12.22 27.27 -9.07
N HIS A 88 11.50 28.34 -8.76
CA HIS A 88 12.09 29.62 -8.39
C HIS A 88 12.48 29.64 -6.91
N PRO A 89 13.61 30.26 -6.55
CA PRO A 89 14.01 30.37 -5.16
C PRO A 89 12.98 31.21 -4.37
N PRO A 90 12.77 30.91 -3.07
CA PRO A 90 11.93 31.74 -2.21
C PRO A 90 12.50 33.17 -2.10
N LYS A 91 11.64 34.18 -1.96
CA LYS A 91 12.07 35.56 -1.65
C LYS A 91 12.85 35.58 -0.33
N GLN A 92 13.76 36.55 -0.16
CA GLN A 92 14.57 36.66 1.07
C GLN A 92 13.71 36.71 2.34
N SER A 93 12.59 37.46 2.32
CA SER A 93 11.66 37.53 3.45
C SER A 93 11.07 36.17 3.86
N ILE A 94 10.93 35.25 2.90
CA ILE A 94 10.45 33.88 3.15
C ILE A 94 11.60 33.06 3.71
N GLN A 95 12.79 33.14 3.10
CA GLN A 95 13.99 32.47 3.62
C GLN A 95 14.26 32.83 5.08
N ASP A 96 14.14 34.10 5.44
CA ASP A 96 14.33 34.60 6.80
C ASP A 96 13.24 34.10 7.76
N ALA A 97 11.99 34.02 7.28
CA ALA A 97 10.85 33.58 8.10
C ALA A 97 10.87 32.09 8.40
N VAL A 98 11.25 31.23 7.45
CA VAL A 98 11.18 29.77 7.58
C VAL A 98 12.55 29.08 7.58
N ASN A 99 13.65 29.84 7.59
CA ASN A 99 15.03 29.37 7.66
C ASN A 99 15.37 28.24 6.67
N ILE A 100 14.96 28.41 5.40
CA ILE A 100 15.20 27.40 4.38
C ILE A 100 16.66 27.48 3.91
N SER A 101 17.40 26.38 4.07
CA SER A 101 18.84 26.30 3.72
C SER A 101 19.19 25.19 2.72
N TYR A 102 18.22 24.38 2.32
CA TYR A 102 18.42 23.15 1.52
C TYR A 102 18.02 23.30 0.05
N HIS A 103 17.89 24.53 -0.48
CA HIS A 103 17.49 24.74 -1.88
C HIS A 103 18.67 24.83 -2.85
N ASP A 104 18.63 23.98 -3.87
CA ASP A 104 19.50 24.12 -5.03
C ASP A 104 19.03 25.30 -5.91
N PRO A 105 19.89 25.90 -6.76
CA PRO A 105 19.45 26.82 -7.80
C PRO A 105 18.45 26.16 -8.78
N PRO A 106 17.72 26.95 -9.58
CA PRO A 106 16.95 26.41 -10.71
C PRO A 106 17.88 25.61 -11.64
N GLN A 107 17.49 24.38 -11.97
CA GLN A 107 18.28 23.51 -12.85
C GLN A 107 17.95 23.73 -14.33
N VAL A 108 16.70 24.13 -14.60
CA VAL A 108 16.19 24.47 -15.93
C VAL A 108 15.43 25.78 -15.80
N GLU A 109 15.67 26.70 -16.74
CA GLU A 109 14.95 27.97 -16.84
C GLU A 109 13.88 27.88 -17.93
N ASN A 110 12.81 28.68 -17.80
CA ASN A 110 11.74 28.79 -18.79
C ASN A 110 11.04 27.46 -19.16
N SER A 111 10.96 26.53 -18.21
CA SER A 111 10.16 25.31 -18.35
C SER A 111 8.67 25.64 -18.51
N PRO A 112 7.86 24.71 -19.04
CA PRO A 112 6.41 24.89 -19.14
C PRO A 112 5.70 25.29 -17.84
N ILE A 113 6.10 24.74 -16.70
CA ILE A 113 5.45 24.97 -15.41
C ILE A 113 6.36 25.76 -14.46
N GLN A 114 5.90 26.90 -13.99
CA GLN A 114 6.57 27.76 -13.02
C GLN A 114 6.11 27.42 -11.60
N ALA A 115 7.06 27.10 -10.73
CA ALA A 115 6.80 26.82 -9.33
C ALA A 115 7.43 27.90 -8.44
N HIS A 116 6.60 28.55 -7.63
CA HIS A 116 6.99 29.66 -6.76
C HIS A 116 6.51 29.45 -5.33
N TYR A 117 7.21 30.08 -4.40
CA TYR A 117 6.76 30.19 -3.01
C TYR A 117 5.73 31.32 -2.90
N GLY A 118 4.52 30.97 -2.46
CA GLY A 118 3.47 31.96 -2.19
C GLY A 118 3.84 32.90 -1.04
N ASP A 119 3.11 34.00 -0.90
CA ASP A 119 3.21 34.87 0.27
C ASP A 119 2.38 34.29 1.44
N GLY A 120 2.60 34.76 2.67
CA GLY A 120 1.80 34.38 3.85
C GLY A 120 2.48 33.43 4.84
N TYR A 121 3.77 33.14 4.66
CA TYR A 121 4.57 32.46 5.68
C TYR A 121 4.67 33.29 6.95
N ASN A 122 4.44 32.64 8.09
CA ASN A 122 4.38 33.28 9.40
C ASN A 122 5.13 32.43 10.45
N GLU A 123 5.09 32.89 11.70
CA GLU A 123 5.75 32.22 12.82
C GLU A 123 5.32 30.75 12.98
N THR A 124 4.07 30.41 12.70
CA THR A 124 3.60 29.01 12.73
C THR A 124 4.32 28.15 11.70
N SER A 125 4.56 28.69 10.49
CA SER A 125 5.33 27.99 9.44
C SER A 125 6.78 27.75 9.87
N ALA A 126 7.37 28.73 10.57
CA ALA A 126 8.73 28.64 11.12
C ALA A 126 8.83 27.60 12.24
N ASN A 127 7.85 27.62 13.15
CA ASN A 127 7.79 26.71 14.29
C ASN A 127 7.62 25.25 13.84
N TRP A 128 6.91 25.00 12.74
CA TRP A 128 6.81 23.67 12.14
C TRP A 128 8.19 23.10 11.81
N LEU A 129 9.00 23.82 11.02
CA LEU A 129 10.33 23.37 10.64
C LEU A 129 11.27 23.21 11.85
N LYS A 130 11.20 24.16 12.80
CA LYS A 130 11.98 24.09 14.05
C LYS A 130 11.62 22.88 14.90
N THR A 131 10.33 22.53 14.98
CA THR A 131 9.86 21.38 15.76
C THR A 131 10.42 20.09 15.20
N PHE A 132 10.34 19.89 13.89
CA PHE A 132 10.90 18.69 13.26
C PHE A 132 12.43 18.66 13.32
N ALA A 133 13.10 19.80 13.24
CA ALA A 133 14.54 19.89 13.48
C ALA A 133 14.94 19.43 14.89
N ASN A 134 14.20 19.84 15.93
CA ASN A 134 14.43 19.38 17.30
C ASN A 134 14.23 17.87 17.48
N LEU A 135 13.45 17.23 16.61
CA LEU A 135 13.24 15.78 16.58
C LEU A 135 14.25 15.04 15.68
N GLY A 136 15.20 15.75 15.06
CA GLY A 136 16.13 15.17 14.08
C GLY A 136 15.50 14.83 12.73
N LEU A 137 14.31 15.37 12.43
CA LEU A 137 13.51 15.13 11.23
C LEU A 137 13.50 16.33 10.26
N GLN A 138 14.57 17.12 10.27
CA GLN A 138 14.75 18.23 9.32
C GLN A 138 15.13 17.73 7.93
N MET A 139 14.64 18.43 6.90
CA MET A 139 15.15 18.26 5.54
C MET A 139 16.61 18.74 5.47
N THR A 140 17.49 17.95 4.85
CA THR A 140 18.93 18.25 4.75
C THR A 140 19.40 18.50 3.32
N SER A 141 18.55 18.27 2.34
CA SER A 141 18.84 18.41 0.92
C SER A 141 17.60 18.83 0.14
N ASP A 142 17.79 19.30 -1.09
CA ASP A 142 16.66 19.69 -1.92
C ASP A 142 15.85 18.44 -2.32
N PRO A 143 14.51 18.42 -2.12
CA PRO A 143 13.66 17.29 -2.54
C PRO A 143 13.81 16.91 -4.01
N ARG A 144 14.24 17.84 -4.88
CA ARG A 144 14.55 17.58 -6.30
C ARG A 144 15.65 16.57 -6.53
N ARG A 145 16.45 16.26 -5.51
CA ARG A 145 17.51 15.24 -5.56
C ARG A 145 16.98 13.83 -5.28
N GLY A 146 15.67 13.70 -5.00
CA GLY A 146 15.01 12.44 -4.66
C GLY A 146 15.03 12.13 -3.16
N GLU A 147 15.53 13.07 -2.35
CA GLU A 147 15.60 13.00 -0.90
C GLU A 147 14.51 13.90 -0.31
N ALA A 148 13.30 13.35 -0.16
CA ALA A 148 12.12 14.08 0.32
C ALA A 148 11.68 13.57 1.70
N MET A 149 12.61 13.49 2.66
CA MET A 149 12.37 13.01 4.03
C MET A 149 12.58 14.13 5.04
N GLY A 150 11.58 14.34 5.90
CA GLY A 150 11.59 15.39 6.91
C GLY A 150 10.69 16.57 6.57
N ALA A 151 10.59 17.53 7.49
CA ALA A 151 9.76 18.72 7.28
C ALA A 151 10.45 19.72 6.33
N PHE A 152 9.70 20.22 5.36
CA PHE A 152 10.17 21.20 4.39
C PHE A 152 9.04 22.13 3.96
N GLN A 153 9.43 23.26 3.36
CA GLN A 153 8.53 24.17 2.69
C GLN A 153 8.53 23.86 1.20
N MET A 154 7.37 23.54 0.65
CA MET A 154 7.21 23.28 -0.78
C MET A 154 6.81 24.55 -1.54
N PRO A 155 7.21 24.70 -2.81
CA PRO A 155 6.63 25.69 -3.70
C PRO A 155 5.24 25.24 -4.16
N GLY A 156 4.48 26.16 -4.74
CA GLY A 156 3.25 25.86 -5.46
C GLY A 156 3.43 26.08 -6.97
N SER A 157 2.67 25.37 -7.81
CA SER A 157 2.55 25.62 -9.26
C SER A 157 1.80 26.92 -9.55
N ILE A 158 2.41 28.03 -9.15
CA ILE A 158 1.84 29.37 -9.16
C ILE A 158 2.81 30.26 -9.95
N GLU A 159 2.29 30.94 -10.96
CA GLU A 159 3.02 31.97 -11.70
C GLU A 159 2.55 33.35 -11.21
N PRO A 160 3.41 34.22 -10.64
CA PRO A 160 3.00 35.52 -10.09
C PRO A 160 2.19 36.40 -11.05
N LYS A 161 2.32 36.22 -12.38
CA LYS A 161 1.57 36.98 -13.39
C LYS A 161 0.33 36.26 -13.94
N GLN A 162 0.19 34.94 -13.77
CA GLN A 162 -0.89 34.13 -14.36
C GLN A 162 -1.64 33.22 -13.35
N LEU A 163 -1.19 33.23 -12.09
CA LEU A 163 -1.76 32.71 -10.84
C LEU A 163 -2.03 31.20 -10.75
N CYS A 164 -2.31 30.49 -11.86
CA CYS A 164 -2.33 29.02 -11.91
C CYS A 164 -1.69 28.56 -13.23
N ASP A 165 -0.62 27.77 -13.14
CA ASP A 165 0.12 27.34 -14.32
C ASP A 165 -0.39 25.98 -14.84
N TRP A 166 -1.01 26.02 -16.01
CA TRP A 166 -1.22 24.85 -16.85
C TRP A 166 -0.85 25.28 -18.27
N ASP A 167 0.08 24.57 -18.90
CA ASP A 167 0.77 25.01 -20.13
C ASP A 167 -0.10 24.85 -21.39
N TYR A 168 -1.17 25.64 -21.47
CA TYR A 168 -1.90 25.88 -22.72
C TYR A 168 -1.98 27.38 -22.98
N SER A 169 -0.80 27.96 -23.25
CA SER A 169 -0.65 29.36 -23.59
C SER A 169 -1.26 29.69 -24.97
N SER A 170 -1.45 31.00 -25.25
CA SER A 170 -1.85 31.48 -26.58
C SER A 170 -0.92 31.00 -27.68
N ASN A 171 0.37 30.83 -27.38
CA ASN A 171 1.36 30.32 -28.31
C ASN A 171 1.09 28.86 -28.66
N ILE A 172 0.74 28.03 -27.68
CA ILE A 172 0.37 26.62 -27.91
C ILE A 172 -0.95 26.53 -28.67
N ALA A 173 -1.94 27.32 -28.28
CA ALA A 173 -3.24 27.39 -28.95
C ALA A 173 -3.14 27.83 -30.43
N SER A 174 -2.09 28.56 -30.81
CA SER A 174 -1.87 29.02 -32.20
C SER A 174 -1.24 27.98 -33.13
N ARG A 175 -0.79 26.84 -32.61
CA ARG A 175 -0.11 25.79 -33.39
C ARG A 175 -1.09 25.14 -34.36
N GLN A 176 -0.80 25.24 -35.66
CA GLN A 176 -1.69 24.75 -36.73
C GLN A 176 -1.87 23.23 -36.75
N ASN A 177 -0.96 22.47 -36.14
CA ASN A 177 -1.01 21.02 -36.02
C ASN A 177 -1.67 20.53 -34.73
N LEU A 178 -2.27 21.43 -33.94
CA LEU A 178 -2.96 21.10 -32.70
C LEU A 178 -4.42 21.56 -32.79
N THR A 179 -5.34 20.63 -32.54
CA THR A 179 -6.76 20.94 -32.43
C THR A 179 -7.25 20.49 -31.06
N VAL A 180 -7.87 21.41 -30.32
CA VAL A 180 -8.50 21.12 -29.03
C VAL A 180 -10.00 21.27 -29.19
N ILE A 181 -10.71 20.19 -28.85
CA ILE A 181 -12.16 20.13 -28.89
C ILE A 181 -12.64 20.05 -27.44
N THR A 182 -13.30 21.11 -26.97
CA THR A 182 -13.89 21.15 -25.62
C THR A 182 -15.33 20.66 -25.64
N ASP A 183 -15.93 20.54 -24.46
CA ASP A 183 -17.36 20.20 -24.30
C ASP A 183 -17.74 18.90 -25.03
N THR A 184 -16.79 17.97 -25.06
CA THR A 184 -16.82 16.71 -25.80
C THR A 184 -16.25 15.60 -24.92
N VAL A 185 -16.98 14.50 -24.77
CA VAL A 185 -16.61 13.36 -23.92
C VAL A 185 -16.35 12.14 -24.79
N VAL A 186 -15.16 11.54 -24.67
CA VAL A 186 -14.86 10.25 -25.32
C VAL A 186 -15.70 9.16 -24.66
N LYS A 187 -16.50 8.45 -25.46
CA LYS A 187 -17.30 7.30 -25.00
C LYS A 187 -16.50 6.01 -24.99
N LYS A 188 -15.81 5.72 -26.10
CA LYS A 188 -15.02 4.50 -26.29
C LYS A 188 -14.01 4.62 -27.43
N ILE A 189 -13.04 3.72 -27.43
CA ILE A 189 -12.09 3.45 -28.50
C ILE A 189 -12.76 2.53 -29.54
N ILE A 190 -12.36 2.69 -30.80
CA ILE A 190 -12.72 1.81 -31.90
C ILE A 190 -11.52 0.93 -32.22
N PHE A 191 -11.72 -0.38 -32.32
CA PHE A 191 -10.67 -1.34 -32.63
C PHE A 191 -10.91 -2.02 -33.97
N ASP A 192 -9.84 -2.24 -34.73
CA ASP A 192 -9.75 -3.26 -35.76
C ASP A 192 -9.34 -4.58 -35.10
N GLN A 193 -10.15 -5.61 -35.28
CA GLN A 193 -9.96 -6.95 -34.71
C GLN A 193 -9.71 -8.02 -35.80
N SER A 194 -9.31 -7.59 -37.01
CA SER A 194 -9.00 -8.52 -38.12
C SER A 194 -7.67 -9.26 -37.93
N GLY A 195 -6.76 -8.74 -37.10
CA GLY A 195 -5.46 -9.32 -36.78
C GLY A 195 -5.46 -10.19 -35.51
N GLN A 196 -4.27 -10.66 -35.10
CA GLN A 196 -4.08 -11.40 -33.85
C GLN A 196 -4.26 -10.52 -32.60
N GLU A 197 -3.91 -9.24 -32.71
CA GLU A 197 -4.05 -8.25 -31.64
C GLU A 197 -5.00 -7.13 -32.07
N PRO A 198 -5.86 -6.62 -31.18
CA PRO A 198 -6.74 -5.51 -31.49
C PRO A 198 -5.94 -4.21 -31.70
N VAL A 199 -6.20 -3.50 -32.79
CA VAL A 199 -5.51 -2.25 -33.14
C VAL A 199 -6.47 -1.08 -33.00
N ALA A 200 -6.14 -0.09 -32.16
CA ALA A 200 -6.95 1.12 -32.03
C ALA A 200 -6.95 1.94 -33.32
N GLN A 201 -8.13 2.37 -33.78
CA GLN A 201 -8.33 3.13 -35.03
C GLN A 201 -8.83 4.56 -34.79
N GLY A 202 -9.15 4.89 -33.54
CA GLY A 202 -9.81 6.15 -33.19
C GLY A 202 -10.74 6.03 -31.99
N VAL A 203 -11.59 7.04 -31.82
CA VAL A 203 -12.55 7.13 -30.72
C VAL A 203 -13.93 7.57 -31.22
N ILE A 204 -14.97 7.16 -30.50
CA ILE A 204 -16.30 7.76 -30.57
C ILE A 204 -16.41 8.77 -29.43
N ALA A 205 -16.76 10.01 -29.76
CA ALA A 205 -16.95 11.06 -28.79
C ALA A 205 -18.33 11.71 -28.91
N LEU A 206 -18.83 12.19 -27.78
CA LEU A 206 -20.15 12.79 -27.63
C LEU A 206 -20.00 14.28 -27.29
N SER A 207 -20.57 15.16 -28.11
CA SER A 207 -20.64 16.59 -27.83
C SER A 207 -21.72 16.92 -26.80
N GLU A 208 -21.70 18.14 -26.27
CA GLU A 208 -22.69 18.62 -25.27
C GLU A 208 -24.15 18.51 -25.74
N ASP A 209 -24.41 18.67 -27.03
CA ASP A 209 -25.75 18.52 -27.64
C ASP A 209 -26.18 17.05 -27.85
N GLY A 210 -25.32 16.09 -27.50
CA GLY A 210 -25.56 14.66 -27.64
C GLY A 210 -25.23 14.09 -29.02
N SER A 211 -24.61 14.85 -29.92
CA SER A 211 -24.16 14.32 -31.20
C SER A 211 -22.93 13.41 -31.05
N GLU A 212 -22.95 12.26 -31.72
CA GLU A 212 -21.81 11.35 -31.75
C GLU A 212 -20.94 11.60 -32.98
N THR A 213 -19.63 11.74 -32.77
CA THR A 213 -18.64 11.90 -33.83
C THR A 213 -17.54 10.85 -33.71
N VAL A 214 -17.16 10.28 -34.84
CA VAL A 214 -16.01 9.35 -34.94
C VAL A 214 -14.77 10.14 -35.32
N TYR A 215 -13.73 10.04 -34.50
CA TYR A 215 -12.42 10.61 -34.77
C TYR A 215 -11.41 9.50 -35.01
N HIS A 216 -10.80 9.46 -36.19
CA HIS A 216 -9.78 8.48 -36.55
C HIS A 216 -8.38 8.98 -36.18
N ALA A 217 -7.52 8.08 -35.73
CA ALA A 217 -6.14 8.38 -35.37
C ALA A 217 -5.22 7.18 -35.60
N GLY A 218 -3.94 7.43 -35.85
CA GLY A 218 -2.92 6.37 -35.93
C GLY A 218 -2.58 5.78 -34.56
N GLU A 219 -2.70 6.58 -33.50
CA GLU A 219 -2.55 6.17 -32.10
C GLU A 219 -3.59 6.88 -31.24
N VAL A 220 -4.06 6.21 -30.19
CA VAL A 220 -4.99 6.78 -29.20
C VAL A 220 -4.32 6.80 -27.84
N LEU A 221 -4.05 7.99 -27.31
CA LEU A 221 -3.48 8.18 -25.98
C LEU A 221 -4.58 8.53 -24.99
N LEU A 222 -4.85 7.65 -24.03
CA LEU A 222 -5.81 7.92 -22.95
C LEU A 222 -5.16 8.73 -21.83
N ALA A 223 -5.62 9.97 -21.66
CA ALA A 223 -5.21 10.87 -20.58
C ALA A 223 -6.43 11.37 -19.77
N ALA A 224 -7.47 10.55 -19.63
CA ALA A 224 -8.73 10.92 -18.97
C ALA A 224 -8.65 10.87 -17.42
N GLY A 225 -7.47 10.60 -16.87
CA GLY A 225 -7.25 10.43 -15.43
C GLY A 225 -7.62 9.04 -14.92
N SER A 226 -7.28 8.77 -13.66
CA SER A 226 -7.30 7.40 -13.08
C SER A 226 -8.68 6.79 -12.88
N LEU A 227 -9.76 7.58 -12.96
CA LEU A 227 -11.14 7.08 -12.80
C LEU A 227 -11.85 6.89 -14.15
N ILE A 228 -11.57 7.74 -15.14
CA ILE A 228 -12.28 7.73 -16.43
C ILE A 228 -11.52 6.90 -17.47
N THR A 229 -10.18 6.88 -17.42
CA THR A 229 -9.38 6.01 -18.32
C THR A 229 -9.79 4.53 -18.25
N PRO A 230 -9.87 3.90 -17.06
CA PRO A 230 -10.37 2.52 -16.97
C PRO A 230 -11.79 2.37 -17.49
N GLN A 231 -12.68 3.32 -17.18
CA GLN A 231 -14.06 3.30 -17.70
C GLN A 231 -14.11 3.34 -19.24
N ILE A 232 -13.28 4.16 -19.88
CA ILE A 232 -13.19 4.20 -21.35
C ILE A 232 -12.71 2.84 -21.87
N LEU A 233 -11.71 2.22 -21.24
CA LEU A 233 -11.23 0.88 -21.63
C LEU A 233 -12.36 -0.17 -21.53
N GLU A 234 -13.10 -0.21 -20.42
CA GLU A 234 -14.25 -1.10 -20.22
C GLU A 234 -15.30 -0.89 -21.30
N LEU A 235 -15.73 0.36 -21.52
CA LEU A 235 -16.72 0.72 -22.54
C LEU A 235 -16.25 0.41 -23.97
N SER A 236 -14.94 0.21 -24.15
CA SER A 236 -14.32 -0.20 -25.41
C SER A 236 -14.12 -1.71 -25.54
N GLY A 237 -14.50 -2.49 -24.52
CA GLY A 237 -14.37 -3.95 -24.50
C GLY A 237 -13.04 -4.47 -23.96
N ILE A 238 -12.23 -3.64 -23.31
CA ILE A 238 -11.01 -4.06 -22.60
C ILE A 238 -11.33 -4.08 -21.10
N GLY A 239 -11.48 -5.27 -20.52
CA GLY A 239 -12.07 -5.44 -19.19
C GLY A 239 -12.10 -6.88 -18.70
N SER A 240 -12.49 -7.12 -17.45
CA SER A 240 -12.87 -8.46 -17.03
C SER A 240 -14.04 -8.94 -17.88
N LYS A 241 -13.91 -10.11 -18.52
CA LYS A 241 -14.99 -10.69 -19.32
C LYS A 241 -16.32 -10.76 -18.57
N SER A 242 -16.31 -11.14 -17.29
CA SER A 242 -17.54 -11.26 -16.50
C SER A 242 -18.26 -9.92 -16.30
N LEU A 243 -17.50 -8.85 -16.06
CA LEU A 243 -18.04 -7.51 -15.90
C LEU A 243 -18.60 -6.99 -17.23
N LEU A 244 -17.83 -7.11 -18.31
CA LEU A 244 -18.24 -6.68 -19.65
C LEU A 244 -19.51 -7.40 -20.12
N ASP A 245 -19.58 -8.72 -19.93
CA ASP A 245 -20.76 -9.52 -20.26
C ASP A 245 -21.99 -9.05 -19.46
N SER A 246 -21.83 -8.72 -18.17
CA SER A 246 -22.92 -8.24 -17.31
C SER A 246 -23.53 -6.91 -17.77
N HIS A 247 -22.75 -6.12 -18.52
CA HIS A 247 -23.16 -4.85 -19.13
C HIS A 247 -23.47 -4.96 -20.63
N ALA A 248 -23.49 -6.18 -21.19
CA ALA A 248 -23.68 -6.44 -22.62
C ALA A 248 -22.67 -5.69 -23.53
N ILE A 249 -21.43 -5.54 -23.04
CA ILE A 249 -20.32 -4.94 -23.78
C ILE A 249 -19.53 -6.07 -24.47
N PRO A 250 -19.37 -6.04 -25.81
CA PRO A 250 -18.54 -7.03 -26.50
C PRO A 250 -17.08 -6.98 -26.00
N VAL A 251 -16.55 -8.15 -25.65
CA VAL A 251 -15.15 -8.28 -25.22
C VAL A 251 -14.22 -8.18 -26.43
N VAL A 252 -13.32 -7.20 -26.37
CA VAL A 252 -12.19 -7.03 -27.29
C VAL A 252 -10.94 -7.70 -26.73
N LEU A 253 -10.68 -7.49 -25.44
CA LEU A 253 -9.56 -8.10 -24.72
C LEU A 253 -9.98 -8.39 -23.27
N ASP A 254 -9.93 -9.66 -22.88
CA ASP A 254 -10.14 -10.05 -21.49
C ASP A 254 -8.89 -9.73 -20.67
N ASN A 255 -9.01 -8.77 -19.76
CA ASN A 255 -7.93 -8.33 -18.89
C ASN A 255 -8.51 -8.08 -17.50
N PRO A 256 -8.54 -9.07 -16.61
CA PRO A 256 -9.12 -8.91 -15.27
C PRO A 256 -8.22 -8.13 -14.29
N MET A 257 -6.95 -7.86 -14.65
CA MET A 257 -5.94 -7.33 -13.72
C MET A 257 -6.09 -5.84 -13.41
N TRP A 258 -6.62 -5.03 -14.33
CA TRP A 258 -6.63 -3.57 -14.17
C TRP A 258 -7.72 -3.07 -13.17
N GLU A 259 -8.77 -3.85 -12.92
CA GLU A 259 -9.81 -3.55 -11.92
C GLU A 259 -9.28 -3.54 -10.47
N SER A 260 -8.12 -4.16 -10.22
CA SER A 260 -7.59 -4.37 -8.86
C SER A 260 -6.57 -3.33 -8.38
N THR A 261 -6.14 -2.39 -9.24
CA THR A 261 -4.98 -1.50 -8.95
C THR A 261 -5.32 -0.09 -8.46
N PHE A 262 -6.57 0.18 -8.06
CA PHE A 262 -6.94 1.50 -7.57
C PHE A 262 -6.34 1.79 -6.18
N LYS A 263 -5.20 2.47 -6.16
CA LYS A 263 -4.58 3.00 -4.96
C LYS A 263 -5.03 4.43 -4.72
N THR A 264 -5.61 4.68 -3.56
CA THR A 264 -5.75 6.02 -3.01
C THR A 264 -5.02 6.06 -1.69
N THR A 265 -4.43 7.19 -1.36
CA THR A 265 -3.88 7.41 -0.03
C THR A 265 -5.05 7.45 0.97
N VAL A 266 -5.25 6.32 1.67
CA VAL A 266 -6.07 6.28 2.88
C VAL A 266 -5.11 6.46 4.05
N TRP A 267 -5.28 7.53 4.81
CA TRP A 267 -4.46 7.82 5.99
C TRP A 267 -4.73 6.77 7.09
N HIS A 268 -3.69 6.04 7.51
CA HIS A 268 -3.77 4.90 8.44
C HIS A 268 -3.49 5.29 9.90
N ALA A 269 -4.04 4.49 10.83
CA ALA A 269 -4.63 4.96 12.09
C ALA A 269 -3.71 5.26 13.29
N ARG A 270 -2.44 4.85 13.34
CA ARG A 270 -1.59 5.15 14.51
C ARG A 270 -0.80 6.47 14.38
N VAL A 271 -0.47 6.87 13.15
CA VAL A 271 0.09 8.20 12.85
C VAL A 271 -0.95 9.30 13.07
N LEU A 272 -2.25 8.97 12.99
CA LEU A 272 -3.36 9.91 13.21
C LEU A 272 -3.52 10.39 14.67
N ARG A 273 -3.01 9.66 15.67
CA ARG A 273 -3.16 10.06 17.09
C ARG A 273 -2.28 11.26 17.46
N PHE A 274 -1.06 11.33 16.91
CA PHE A 274 -0.04 12.27 17.39
C PHE A 274 0.58 13.16 16.32
N ASN A 275 0.42 12.87 15.02
CA ASN A 275 1.18 13.56 13.98
C ASN A 275 0.35 14.31 12.92
N THR A 276 -0.98 14.22 12.95
CA THR A 276 -1.84 14.99 12.05
C THR A 276 -3.17 15.28 12.73
N ASP A 277 -3.68 16.50 12.64
CA ASP A 277 -5.05 16.89 12.99
C ASP A 277 -6.09 16.03 12.23
N ALA A 278 -6.27 14.78 12.65
CA ALA A 278 -7.08 13.77 11.98
C ALA A 278 -8.60 14.04 12.11
N GLY A 279 -8.96 15.10 12.83
CA GLY A 279 -10.34 15.54 13.04
C GLY A 279 -11.16 14.61 13.93
N TRP A 280 -10.53 13.70 14.69
CA TRP A 280 -11.23 12.95 15.73
C TRP A 280 -11.41 13.86 16.94
N ALA A 281 -12.65 14.02 17.38
CA ALA A 281 -12.88 14.68 18.67
C ALA A 281 -12.32 13.79 19.79
N ASP A 282 -11.78 14.41 20.84
CA ASP A 282 -11.29 13.69 22.02
C ASP A 282 -12.33 12.71 22.60
N ALA A 283 -13.62 13.06 22.49
CA ALA A 283 -14.73 12.21 22.90
C ALA A 283 -14.86 10.93 22.05
N ASP A 284 -14.58 11.00 20.75
CA ASP A 284 -14.63 9.83 19.86
C ASP A 284 -13.41 8.91 20.10
N ILE A 285 -12.24 9.50 20.37
CA ILE A 285 -11.04 8.77 20.78
C ILE A 285 -11.33 8.03 22.09
N ALA A 286 -11.78 8.73 23.13
CA ALA A 286 -12.08 8.15 24.42
C ALA A 286 -13.14 7.03 24.33
N LYS A 287 -14.14 7.19 23.47
CA LYS A 287 -15.16 6.14 23.24
C LYS A 287 -14.55 4.90 22.58
N PHE A 288 -13.67 5.08 21.60
CA PHE A 288 -13.00 3.96 20.94
C PHE A 288 -11.98 3.28 21.85
N GLU A 289 -11.22 4.05 22.63
CA GLU A 289 -10.34 3.54 23.69
C GLU A 289 -11.12 2.70 24.70
N GLY A 290 -12.25 3.20 25.20
CA GLY A 290 -13.13 2.45 26.11
C GLY A 290 -13.63 1.16 25.48
N MET A 291 -14.07 1.19 24.22
CA MET A 291 -14.48 -0.03 23.51
C MET A 291 -13.34 -1.06 23.42
N LEU A 292 -12.13 -0.63 23.04
CA LEU A 292 -10.98 -1.52 22.94
C LEU A 292 -10.57 -2.09 24.30
N ARG A 293 -10.51 -1.22 25.32
CA ARG A 293 -10.06 -1.57 26.68
C ARG A 293 -11.07 -2.46 27.42
N ASP A 294 -12.36 -2.15 27.32
CA ASP A 294 -13.38 -2.76 28.16
C ASP A 294 -14.02 -3.99 27.50
N ILE A 295 -14.01 -4.07 26.17
CA ILE A 295 -14.68 -5.14 25.41
C ILE A 295 -13.69 -6.06 24.69
N TYR A 296 -12.78 -5.52 23.89
CA TYR A 296 -11.97 -6.36 23.00
C TYR A 296 -10.71 -6.91 23.67
N LEU A 297 -9.91 -6.07 24.31
CA LEU A 297 -8.65 -6.48 24.92
C LEU A 297 -8.83 -7.64 25.93
N PRO A 298 -9.83 -7.61 26.85
CA PRO A 298 -10.03 -8.71 27.81
C PRO A 298 -10.41 -10.04 27.14
N GLN A 299 -10.96 -10.01 25.92
CA GLN A 299 -11.33 -11.21 25.17
C GLN A 299 -10.14 -11.81 24.43
N VAL A 300 -9.22 -10.98 23.93
CA VAL A 300 -8.09 -11.45 23.11
C VAL A 300 -6.82 -11.72 23.91
N ILE A 301 -6.54 -10.94 24.96
CA ILE A 301 -5.28 -11.05 25.73
C ILE A 301 -5.16 -12.38 26.49
N VAL A 302 -6.29 -13.01 26.80
CA VAL A 302 -6.34 -14.29 27.52
C VAL A 302 -5.90 -15.48 26.68
N GLY A 303 -5.80 -15.31 25.35
CA GLY A 303 -5.47 -16.39 24.40
C GLY A 303 -6.63 -17.36 24.15
N ALA A 304 -6.33 -18.51 23.55
CA ALA A 304 -7.33 -19.51 23.16
C ALA A 304 -6.96 -20.93 23.66
N PRO A 305 -7.11 -21.22 24.95
CA PRO A 305 -6.77 -22.54 25.50
C PRO A 305 -7.61 -23.65 24.85
N GLY A 306 -6.97 -24.72 24.38
CA GLY A 306 -7.67 -25.87 23.77
C GLY A 306 -8.13 -25.67 22.32
N TYR A 307 -7.75 -24.55 21.69
CA TYR A 307 -7.91 -24.33 20.26
C TYR A 307 -6.56 -24.38 19.55
N ASN A 308 -6.56 -24.49 18.22
CA ASN A 308 -5.35 -24.54 17.43
C ASN A 308 -4.48 -23.28 17.60
N GLY A 309 -3.16 -23.45 17.48
CA GLY A 309 -2.18 -22.41 17.78
C GLY A 309 -2.28 -21.15 16.92
N ASN A 310 -2.80 -21.22 15.69
CA ASN A 310 -3.01 -20.01 14.88
C ASN A 310 -3.98 -19.02 15.53
N TRP A 311 -5.01 -19.50 16.23
CA TRP A 311 -5.97 -18.63 16.92
C TRP A 311 -5.28 -17.78 17.98
N GLU A 312 -4.43 -18.40 18.81
CA GLU A 312 -3.73 -17.66 19.85
C GLU A 312 -2.70 -16.69 19.26
N LEU A 313 -1.99 -17.07 18.18
CA LEU A 313 -1.07 -16.16 17.48
C LEU A 313 -1.79 -14.91 16.95
N VAL A 314 -2.93 -15.09 16.27
CA VAL A 314 -3.76 -13.98 15.75
C VAL A 314 -4.34 -13.14 16.89
N MET A 315 -4.77 -13.76 17.98
CA MET A 315 -5.26 -13.05 19.16
C MET A 315 -4.16 -12.20 19.81
N MET A 316 -2.93 -12.70 19.87
CA MET A 316 -1.80 -11.92 20.39
C MET A 316 -1.40 -10.78 19.46
N GLU A 317 -1.48 -10.97 18.15
CA GLU A 317 -1.33 -9.87 17.18
C GLU A 317 -2.37 -8.76 17.43
N ALA A 318 -3.64 -9.13 17.59
CA ALA A 318 -4.72 -8.19 17.89
C ALA A 318 -4.52 -7.50 19.25
N ALA A 319 -4.18 -8.26 20.29
CA ALA A 319 -3.92 -7.74 21.63
C ALA A 319 -2.77 -6.72 21.62
N MET A 320 -1.65 -7.08 21.00
CA MET A 320 -0.51 -6.19 20.80
C MET A 320 -0.91 -4.90 20.10
N GLY A 321 -1.71 -4.99 19.01
CA GLY A 321 -2.21 -3.82 18.27
C GLY A 321 -3.14 -2.92 19.10
N ILE A 322 -4.00 -3.52 19.94
CA ILE A 322 -4.86 -2.78 20.87
C ILE A 322 -4.03 -2.08 21.94
N SER A 323 -3.10 -2.78 22.59
CA SER A 323 -2.20 -2.21 23.60
C SER A 323 -1.41 -1.02 23.06
N ILE A 324 -0.91 -1.17 21.84
CA ILE A 324 -0.25 -0.13 21.04
C ILE A 324 -1.14 1.11 20.85
N PHE A 325 -2.43 0.91 20.56
CA PHE A 325 -3.37 2.00 20.37
C PHE A 325 -3.66 2.72 21.70
N LEU A 326 -3.86 1.94 22.76
CA LEU A 326 -4.18 2.41 24.11
C LEU A 326 -2.98 2.99 24.87
N ASP A 327 -1.77 2.86 24.34
CA ASP A 327 -0.50 3.12 25.06
C ASP A 327 -0.42 2.34 26.38
N ASP A 328 -0.81 1.06 26.33
CA ASP A 328 -0.90 0.14 27.46
C ASP A 328 0.29 -0.84 27.42
N HIS A 329 1.39 -0.49 28.09
CA HIS A 329 2.65 -1.22 28.02
C HIS A 329 2.57 -2.56 28.75
N GLU A 330 1.79 -2.64 29.84
CA GLU A 330 1.58 -3.87 30.60
C GLU A 330 0.90 -4.93 29.74
N SER A 331 -0.20 -4.55 29.05
CA SER A 331 -0.90 -5.47 28.16
C SER A 331 -0.07 -5.82 26.92
N TYR A 332 0.77 -4.90 26.44
CA TYR A 332 1.70 -5.18 25.35
C TYR A 332 2.71 -6.26 25.75
N ASP A 333 3.33 -6.12 26.93
CA ASP A 333 4.30 -7.07 27.45
C ASP A 333 3.66 -8.44 27.72
N GLU A 334 2.43 -8.46 28.24
CA GLU A 334 1.66 -9.70 28.40
C GLU A 334 1.42 -10.40 27.06
N ALA A 335 0.99 -9.65 26.03
CA ALA A 335 0.75 -10.18 24.70
C ALA A 335 2.04 -10.76 24.09
N ILE A 336 3.18 -10.08 24.25
CA ILE A 336 4.47 -10.54 23.75
C ILE A 336 4.94 -11.81 24.45
N VAL A 337 4.81 -11.89 25.79
CA VAL A 337 5.19 -13.09 26.55
C VAL A 337 4.39 -14.31 26.06
N ARG A 338 3.08 -14.15 25.91
CA ARG A 338 2.19 -15.22 25.45
C ARG A 338 2.42 -15.57 23.98
N PHE A 339 2.67 -14.58 23.13
CA PHE A 339 3.06 -14.78 21.74
C PHE A 339 4.33 -15.63 21.63
N LEU A 340 5.38 -15.33 22.40
CA LEU A 340 6.65 -16.05 22.31
C LEU A 340 6.51 -17.51 22.75
N ASP A 341 5.75 -17.76 23.82
CA ASP A 341 5.44 -19.12 24.28
C ASP A 341 4.65 -19.91 23.22
N ARG A 342 3.64 -19.28 22.60
CA ARG A 342 2.87 -19.90 21.52
C ARG A 342 3.69 -20.11 20.24
N ALA A 343 4.50 -19.13 19.83
CA ALA A 343 5.36 -19.25 18.65
C ALA A 343 6.32 -20.43 18.78
N ALA A 344 6.84 -20.66 19.99
CA ALA A 344 7.65 -21.84 20.28
C ALA A 344 6.86 -23.15 20.17
N ALA A 345 5.61 -23.17 20.62
CA ALA A 345 4.74 -24.35 20.53
C ALA A 345 4.12 -24.57 19.14
N TYR A 346 4.27 -23.63 18.20
CA TYR A 346 3.57 -23.68 16.92
C TYR A 346 4.41 -24.26 15.78
N ILE A 347 5.70 -23.95 15.71
CA ILE A 347 6.60 -24.42 14.64
C ILE A 347 7.79 -25.12 15.27
N TYR A 348 7.95 -26.42 15.02
CA TYR A 348 9.05 -27.22 15.58
C TYR A 348 10.41 -26.79 15.01
N LEU A 349 11.45 -26.86 15.84
CA LEU A 349 12.82 -26.55 15.46
C LEU A 349 13.86 -27.46 16.13
N GLU A 350 14.54 -28.30 15.34
CA GLU A 350 15.54 -29.26 15.85
C GLU A 350 16.82 -28.57 16.37
N SER A 351 17.17 -27.43 15.78
CA SER A 351 18.48 -26.80 15.96
C SER A 351 18.58 -25.86 17.17
N THR A 352 17.49 -25.60 17.89
CA THR A 352 17.48 -24.69 19.04
C THR A 352 17.46 -25.45 20.35
N ALA A 353 18.02 -24.84 21.40
CA ALA A 353 17.93 -25.38 22.76
C ALA A 353 16.50 -25.38 23.34
N SER A 354 15.51 -24.89 22.59
CA SER A 354 14.12 -24.69 23.02
C SER A 354 13.23 -25.92 22.79
N ASP A 355 13.45 -26.71 21.73
CA ASP A 355 12.71 -27.97 21.50
C ASP A 355 13.59 -29.19 21.79
N GLY A 356 12.95 -30.28 22.23
CA GLY A 356 13.60 -31.58 22.44
C GLY A 356 13.17 -32.59 21.37
N ASP A 357 13.05 -33.85 21.78
CA ASP A 357 12.51 -34.92 20.91
C ASP A 357 11.02 -34.69 20.56
N MET A 358 10.34 -33.82 21.30
CA MET A 358 8.95 -33.42 21.10
C MET A 358 8.83 -31.89 21.01
N PRO A 359 7.82 -31.34 20.32
CA PRO A 359 7.57 -29.91 20.27
C PRO A 359 7.35 -29.29 21.65
N HIS A 360 7.76 -28.03 21.81
CA HIS A 360 7.42 -27.23 22.99
C HIS A 360 5.89 -27.21 23.20
N THR A 361 5.47 -27.30 24.46
CA THR A 361 4.06 -27.22 24.83
C THR A 361 3.80 -25.88 25.50
N ALA A 362 2.96 -25.04 24.88
CA ALA A 362 2.58 -23.75 25.43
C ALA A 362 1.99 -23.91 26.84
N ALA A 363 2.26 -22.96 27.73
CA ALA A 363 1.87 -23.01 29.13
C ALA A 363 0.34 -23.14 29.32
N VAL A 364 -0.44 -22.59 28.39
CA VAL A 364 -1.91 -22.72 28.39
C VAL A 364 -2.37 -24.14 28.06
N ASP A 365 -1.63 -24.87 27.23
CA ASP A 365 -1.96 -26.22 26.78
C ASP A 365 -1.38 -27.30 27.68
N ALA A 366 -0.26 -27.01 28.36
CA ALA A 366 0.36 -27.89 29.34
C ALA A 366 -0.57 -28.27 30.50
N LYS A 367 -1.73 -27.61 30.63
CA LYS A 367 -2.80 -27.97 31.58
C LYS A 367 -3.50 -29.28 31.23
N TRP A 368 -3.57 -29.64 29.94
CA TRP A 368 -4.31 -30.81 29.45
C TRP A 368 -3.51 -31.69 28.49
N LEU A 369 -2.47 -31.19 27.82
CA LEU A 369 -1.46 -32.01 27.13
C LEU A 369 -0.45 -32.54 28.14
N LYS A 370 -0.54 -33.83 28.50
CA LYS A 370 0.27 -34.46 29.57
C LYS A 370 1.22 -35.53 29.08
N THR A 371 0.94 -36.10 27.92
CA THR A 371 1.67 -37.22 27.33
C THR A 371 2.11 -36.90 25.91
N ASN A 372 3.04 -37.69 25.37
CA ASN A 372 3.46 -37.54 23.98
C ASN A 372 2.31 -37.86 23.03
N GLU A 373 1.45 -38.80 23.39
CA GLU A 373 0.24 -39.15 22.65
C GLU A 373 -0.72 -37.96 22.56
N ASP A 374 -0.92 -37.21 23.65
CA ASP A 374 -1.76 -36.00 23.63
C ASP A 374 -1.19 -34.95 22.64
N ILE A 375 0.13 -34.77 22.63
CA ILE A 375 0.81 -33.83 21.72
C ILE A 375 0.66 -34.28 20.27
N ILE A 376 0.85 -35.57 19.99
CA ILE A 376 0.69 -36.15 18.65
C ILE A 376 -0.74 -35.97 18.16
N GLU A 377 -1.74 -36.25 19.01
CA GLU A 377 -3.16 -36.04 18.66
C GLU A 377 -3.42 -34.56 18.35
N PHE A 378 -2.89 -33.65 19.16
CA PHE A 378 -3.06 -32.21 18.96
C PHE A 378 -2.36 -31.67 17.71
N TRP A 379 -1.26 -32.29 17.29
CA TRP A 379 -0.57 -32.03 16.02
C TRP A 379 -1.20 -32.82 14.85
N ASN A 380 -2.51 -33.07 14.92
CA ASN A 380 -3.29 -33.76 13.89
C ASN A 380 -2.79 -35.19 13.60
N ASN A 381 -2.44 -35.93 14.65
CA ASN A 381 -1.92 -37.30 14.60
C ASN A 381 -0.61 -37.45 13.81
N GLN A 382 0.16 -36.37 13.64
CA GLN A 382 1.47 -36.45 13.03
C GLN A 382 2.47 -37.13 13.97
N SER A 383 2.93 -38.32 13.60
CA SER A 383 3.79 -39.15 14.46
C SER A 383 5.28 -38.77 14.40
N ILE A 384 5.72 -38.15 13.30
CA ILE A 384 7.09 -37.65 13.11
C ILE A 384 7.08 -36.14 13.25
N LEU A 385 7.43 -35.65 14.43
CA LEU A 385 7.36 -34.24 14.80
C LEU A 385 8.72 -33.53 14.77
N ASN A 386 9.82 -34.30 14.74
CA ASN A 386 11.19 -33.79 14.87
C ASN A 386 11.76 -33.23 13.55
N VAL A 387 10.96 -32.48 12.79
CA VAL A 387 11.36 -31.89 11.50
C VAL A 387 11.23 -30.38 11.56
N SER A 388 12.38 -29.68 11.46
CA SER A 388 12.41 -28.21 11.53
C SER A 388 11.49 -27.57 10.49
N GLY A 389 10.65 -26.64 10.95
CA GLY A 389 9.67 -25.95 10.12
C GLY A 389 8.31 -26.63 10.03
N LEU A 390 8.14 -27.84 10.57
CA LEU A 390 6.83 -28.46 10.73
C LEU A 390 5.99 -27.64 11.73
N SER A 391 4.78 -27.29 11.34
CA SER A 391 3.84 -26.53 12.17
C SER A 391 2.78 -27.44 12.78
N GLN A 392 2.23 -27.03 13.92
CA GLN A 392 1.13 -27.73 14.61
C GLN A 392 -0.06 -28.03 13.70
N GLU A 393 -0.33 -27.15 12.74
CA GLU A 393 -1.45 -27.26 11.81
C GLU A 393 -1.07 -27.75 10.42
N THR A 394 0.19 -28.13 10.19
CA THR A 394 0.64 -28.64 8.88
C THR A 394 -0.28 -29.74 8.39
N CYS A 395 -0.65 -30.70 9.26
CA CYS A 395 -1.50 -31.83 8.90
C CYS A 395 -3.00 -31.59 9.01
N ARG A 396 -3.41 -30.37 9.38
CA ARG A 396 -4.78 -29.90 9.19
C ARG A 396 -4.94 -29.40 7.75
N ASP A 397 -4.21 -28.34 7.43
CA ASP A 397 -4.02 -27.80 6.08
C ASP A 397 -3.01 -26.63 6.12
N PHE A 398 -2.45 -26.29 4.95
CA PHE A 398 -1.49 -25.19 4.86
C PHE A 398 -2.14 -23.80 4.98
N GLU A 399 -3.44 -23.67 4.75
CA GLU A 399 -4.10 -22.36 4.80
C GLU A 399 -4.16 -21.85 6.25
N HIS A 400 -4.49 -22.74 7.19
CA HIS A 400 -4.45 -22.45 8.62
C HIS A 400 -3.03 -22.25 9.14
N THR A 401 -2.06 -23.00 8.60
CA THR A 401 -0.65 -22.72 8.86
C THR A 401 -0.26 -21.32 8.39
N GLY A 402 -0.77 -20.89 7.23
CA GLY A 402 -0.60 -19.55 6.68
C GLY A 402 -1.08 -18.46 7.63
N TYR A 403 -2.24 -18.64 8.28
CA TYR A 403 -2.75 -17.70 9.27
C TYR A 403 -1.81 -17.52 10.46
N GLY A 404 -1.27 -18.62 11.01
CA GLY A 404 -0.33 -18.56 12.13
C GLY A 404 1.00 -17.91 11.74
N VAL A 405 1.55 -18.28 10.57
CA VAL A 405 2.80 -17.73 10.03
C VAL A 405 2.67 -16.22 9.71
N ALA A 406 1.52 -15.78 9.19
CA ALA A 406 1.24 -14.37 8.96
C ALA A 406 1.20 -13.59 10.27
N ALA A 407 0.44 -14.05 11.26
CA ALA A 407 0.38 -13.42 12.58
C ALA A 407 1.77 -13.33 13.24
N MET A 408 2.59 -14.38 13.14
CA MET A 408 3.99 -14.34 13.60
C MET A 408 4.82 -13.27 12.88
N SER A 409 4.67 -13.15 11.56
CA SER A 409 5.35 -12.13 10.76
C SER A 409 4.90 -10.71 11.16
N HIS A 410 3.60 -10.50 11.38
CA HIS A 410 3.01 -9.20 11.74
C HIS A 410 3.41 -8.77 13.15
N VAL A 411 3.41 -9.69 14.12
CA VAL A 411 3.91 -9.44 15.48
C VAL A 411 5.39 -9.09 15.45
N ALA A 412 6.20 -9.86 14.73
CA ALA A 412 7.64 -9.61 14.64
C ALA A 412 7.95 -8.23 14.02
N GLU A 413 7.28 -7.88 12.92
CA GLU A 413 7.47 -6.58 12.27
C GLU A 413 6.97 -5.41 13.12
N THR A 414 5.82 -5.57 13.78
CA THR A 414 5.31 -4.54 14.69
C THR A 414 6.24 -4.36 15.90
N SER A 415 6.72 -5.45 16.50
CA SER A 415 7.66 -5.40 17.62
C SER A 415 8.97 -4.73 17.22
N ARG A 416 9.47 -5.00 16.00
CA ARG A 416 10.65 -4.34 15.44
C ARG A 416 10.45 -2.83 15.35
N ILE A 417 9.27 -2.40 14.91
CA ILE A 417 8.89 -0.97 14.86
C ILE A 417 8.79 -0.38 16.28
N GLN A 418 8.38 -1.16 17.28
CA GLN A 418 8.40 -0.76 18.70
C GLN A 418 9.80 -0.80 19.34
N GLY A 419 10.82 -1.28 18.61
CA GLY A 419 12.23 -1.27 19.05
C GLY A 419 12.81 -2.61 19.48
N ARG A 420 12.04 -3.72 19.42
CA ARG A 420 12.53 -5.08 19.69
C ARG A 420 12.45 -5.94 18.44
N ASP A 421 13.60 -6.40 17.96
CA ASP A 421 13.71 -7.12 16.69
C ASP A 421 13.52 -8.64 16.87
N LEU A 422 12.26 -9.10 16.91
CA LEU A 422 11.93 -10.51 17.11
C LEU A 422 12.38 -11.42 15.95
N PHE A 423 12.66 -10.88 14.76
CA PHE A 423 13.23 -11.67 13.66
C PHE A 423 14.64 -12.19 13.96
N LYS A 424 15.35 -11.59 14.92
CA LYS A 424 16.67 -12.04 15.39
C LYS A 424 16.60 -12.99 16.59
N GLU A 425 15.40 -13.28 17.07
CA GLU A 425 15.16 -14.17 18.21
C GLU A 425 14.69 -15.55 17.73
N ASP A 426 14.36 -16.44 18.69
CA ASP A 426 13.89 -17.81 18.43
C ASP A 426 12.65 -17.83 17.51
N SER A 427 11.70 -16.90 17.70
CA SER A 427 10.50 -16.77 16.86
C SER A 427 10.83 -16.47 15.40
N GLY A 428 11.83 -15.62 15.11
CA GLY A 428 12.31 -15.36 13.76
C GLY A 428 12.94 -16.59 13.09
N THR A 429 13.68 -17.39 13.87
CA THR A 429 14.27 -18.64 13.36
C THR A 429 13.18 -19.66 13.02
N ARG A 430 12.20 -19.83 13.91
CA ARG A 430 11.02 -20.68 13.67
C ARG A 430 10.25 -20.23 12.43
N LEU A 431 9.98 -18.93 12.31
CA LEU A 431 9.31 -18.35 11.16
C LEU A 431 10.06 -18.66 9.86
N ARG A 432 11.40 -18.55 9.85
CA ARG A 432 12.23 -18.88 8.68
C ARG A 432 12.05 -20.32 8.23
N TYR A 433 12.21 -21.28 9.15
CA TYR A 433 12.08 -22.69 8.80
C TYR A 433 10.65 -23.06 8.43
N GLY A 434 9.65 -22.50 9.13
CA GLY A 434 8.24 -22.69 8.82
C GLY A 434 7.89 -22.20 7.42
N LEU A 435 8.27 -20.97 7.08
CA LEU A 435 8.07 -20.42 5.74
C LEU A 435 8.73 -21.28 4.66
N GLU A 436 10.00 -21.66 4.85
CA GLU A 436 10.73 -22.43 3.84
C GLU A 436 10.13 -23.83 3.64
N PHE A 437 9.79 -24.52 4.74
CA PHE A 437 9.16 -25.84 4.71
C PHE A 437 7.84 -25.82 3.96
N HIS A 438 6.94 -24.90 4.31
CA HIS A 438 5.60 -24.86 3.70
C HIS A 438 5.67 -24.36 2.25
N SER A 439 6.52 -23.36 1.97
CA SER A 439 6.65 -22.83 0.61
C SER A 439 7.09 -23.91 -0.39
N LYS A 440 8.02 -24.78 0.01
CA LYS A 440 8.50 -25.92 -0.79
C LYS A 440 7.36 -26.82 -1.27
N TYR A 441 6.42 -27.19 -0.40
CA TYR A 441 5.32 -28.09 -0.77
C TYR A 441 4.15 -27.36 -1.43
N THR A 442 3.94 -26.06 -1.15
CA THR A 442 3.03 -25.23 -1.94
C THR A 442 3.48 -25.12 -3.40
N LEU A 443 4.79 -25.07 -3.65
CA LEU A 443 5.38 -25.07 -5.00
C LEU A 443 5.29 -26.43 -5.73
N GLY A 444 4.75 -27.47 -5.09
CA GLY A 444 4.50 -28.77 -5.70
C GLY A 444 5.63 -29.79 -5.55
N ALA A 445 6.56 -29.60 -4.61
CA ALA A 445 7.51 -30.65 -4.26
C ALA A 445 6.78 -31.93 -3.78
N LEU A 446 7.34 -33.10 -4.10
CA LEU A 446 6.80 -34.37 -3.64
C LEU A 446 6.81 -34.44 -2.11
N GLN A 447 5.64 -34.70 -1.53
CA GLN A 447 5.48 -34.89 -0.09
C GLN A 447 6.08 -36.24 0.31
N PRO A 448 6.88 -36.30 1.39
CA PRO A 448 7.43 -37.56 1.85
C PRO A 448 6.36 -38.39 2.55
N GLU A 449 6.46 -39.72 2.49
CA GLU A 449 5.45 -40.65 3.05
C GLU A 449 5.21 -40.47 4.57
N TRP A 450 6.18 -39.91 5.29
CA TRP A 450 6.04 -39.65 6.72
C TRP A 450 5.19 -38.41 7.05
N LEU A 451 5.00 -37.50 6.10
CA LEU A 451 4.27 -36.26 6.33
C LEU A 451 2.77 -36.55 6.35
N CYS A 452 2.12 -36.21 7.45
CA CYS A 452 0.68 -36.35 7.67
C CYS A 452 0.18 -37.76 7.37
N ASN A 453 0.96 -38.77 7.78
CA ASN A 453 0.68 -40.19 7.57
C ASN A 453 0.34 -40.56 6.11
N ASN A 454 0.96 -39.87 5.14
CA ASN A 454 0.74 -40.03 3.70
C ASN A 454 -0.71 -39.72 3.24
N GLU A 455 -1.42 -38.89 3.99
CA GLU A 455 -2.75 -38.42 3.60
C GLU A 455 -2.67 -37.29 2.56
N THR A 456 -3.75 -37.11 1.81
CA THR A 456 -3.83 -36.02 0.82
C THR A 456 -4.01 -34.68 1.53
N LEU A 457 -3.01 -33.80 1.40
CA LEU A 457 -2.97 -32.50 2.06
C LEU A 457 -3.22 -31.34 1.10
N SER A 458 -4.05 -30.37 1.51
CA SER A 458 -4.12 -29.06 0.84
C SER A 458 -2.85 -28.26 1.17
N THR A 459 -2.00 -28.04 0.17
CA THR A 459 -0.72 -27.33 0.34
C THR A 459 -0.79 -25.84 0.03
N TYR A 460 -1.99 -25.25 -0.07
CA TYR A 460 -2.14 -23.82 -0.28
C TYR A 460 -1.84 -23.04 1.00
N LEU A 461 -0.73 -22.29 1.03
CA LEU A 461 -0.29 -21.51 2.20
C LEU A 461 -0.95 -20.12 2.30
N GLY A 462 -1.63 -19.65 1.25
CA GLY A 462 -2.07 -18.26 1.16
C GLY A 462 -0.93 -17.26 0.90
N PRO A 463 -1.24 -15.95 0.89
CA PRO A 463 -0.27 -14.87 0.66
C PRO A 463 0.53 -14.50 1.92
N ALA A 464 0.94 -15.49 2.72
CA ALA A 464 1.51 -15.31 4.06
C ALA A 464 3.03 -15.02 4.08
N THR A 465 3.68 -15.02 2.92
CA THR A 465 5.15 -15.10 2.85
C THR A 465 5.84 -13.74 2.84
N GLU A 466 5.15 -12.67 2.43
CA GLU A 466 5.78 -11.41 2.05
C GLU A 466 6.55 -10.76 3.21
N ILE A 467 5.92 -10.52 4.37
CA ILE A 467 6.59 -9.82 5.48
C ILE A 467 7.77 -10.64 6.02
N GLY A 468 7.54 -11.92 6.30
CA GLY A 468 8.56 -12.81 6.84
C GLY A 468 9.74 -12.99 5.88
N PHE A 469 9.48 -13.19 4.57
CA PHE A 469 10.50 -13.32 3.55
C PHE A 469 11.39 -12.08 3.45
N ASN A 470 10.79 -10.89 3.30
CA ASN A 470 11.59 -9.68 3.14
C ASN A 470 12.42 -9.40 4.41
N ALA A 471 11.84 -9.60 5.60
CA ALA A 471 12.58 -9.43 6.85
C ALA A 471 13.72 -10.45 7.04
N LEU A 472 13.50 -11.73 6.78
CA LEU A 472 14.50 -12.78 7.06
C LEU A 472 15.54 -12.90 5.93
N SER A 473 15.11 -12.82 4.67
CA SER A 473 15.99 -12.95 3.51
C SER A 473 16.65 -11.62 3.14
N HIS A 474 15.88 -10.60 2.77
CA HIS A 474 16.47 -9.34 2.28
C HIS A 474 17.16 -8.53 3.39
N ARG A 475 16.52 -8.39 4.56
CA ARG A 475 17.06 -7.57 5.66
C ARG A 475 18.14 -8.29 6.46
N LEU A 476 17.97 -9.59 6.73
CA LEU A 476 18.88 -10.37 7.60
C LEU A 476 19.81 -11.33 6.83
N GLY A 477 19.60 -11.51 5.52
CA GLY A 477 20.53 -12.25 4.66
C GLY A 477 20.41 -13.78 4.73
N TYR A 478 19.30 -14.32 5.25
CA TYR A 478 19.11 -15.77 5.29
C TYR A 478 18.62 -16.32 3.95
N ALA A 479 19.24 -17.40 3.46
CA ALA A 479 18.77 -18.10 2.27
C ALA A 479 17.41 -18.78 2.54
N MET A 480 16.42 -18.48 1.70
CA MET A 480 15.06 -19.03 1.74
C MET A 480 14.54 -19.28 0.32
N PRO A 481 15.18 -20.17 -0.48
CA PRO A 481 14.92 -20.27 -1.91
C PRO A 481 13.49 -20.68 -2.26
N SER A 482 12.87 -21.56 -1.47
CA SER A 482 11.49 -21.98 -1.72
C SER A 482 10.51 -20.86 -1.36
N THR A 483 10.76 -20.14 -0.26
CA THR A 483 9.95 -18.97 0.10
C THR A 483 10.12 -17.85 -0.90
N GLU A 484 11.34 -17.57 -1.36
CA GLU A 484 11.62 -16.58 -2.40
C GLU A 484 10.81 -16.85 -3.67
N GLU A 485 10.91 -18.07 -4.21
CA GLU A 485 10.18 -18.46 -5.42
C GLU A 485 8.66 -18.35 -5.23
N LEU A 486 8.13 -18.78 -4.07
CA LEU A 486 6.70 -18.68 -3.79
C LEU A 486 6.24 -17.23 -3.64
N THR A 487 6.97 -16.41 -2.88
CA THR A 487 6.68 -14.98 -2.70
C THR A 487 6.65 -14.28 -4.04
N GLU A 488 7.66 -14.49 -4.90
CA GLU A 488 7.72 -13.88 -6.22
C GLU A 488 6.56 -14.30 -7.13
N LYS A 489 6.18 -15.59 -7.11
CA LYS A 489 5.03 -16.09 -7.88
C LYS A 489 3.69 -15.53 -7.41
N GLN A 490 3.57 -15.15 -6.14
CA GLN A 490 2.33 -14.64 -5.54
C GLN A 490 2.23 -13.11 -5.60
N ARG A 491 3.28 -12.40 -6.03
CA ARG A 491 3.29 -10.94 -6.13
C ARG A 491 2.45 -10.43 -7.32
N PRO A 492 1.75 -9.29 -7.16
CA PRO A 492 1.47 -8.62 -5.89
C PRO A 492 0.46 -9.42 -5.06
N SER A 493 0.73 -9.58 -3.77
CA SER A 493 -0.19 -10.25 -2.86
C SER A 493 -1.44 -9.39 -2.62
N GLY A 494 -2.61 -10.00 -2.78
CA GLY A 494 -3.91 -9.38 -2.47
C GLY A 494 -4.22 -9.37 -0.98
N ALA A 495 -5.34 -8.74 -0.60
CA ALA A 495 -5.84 -8.79 0.78
C ALA A 495 -6.88 -9.91 0.97
N LEU A 496 -6.80 -10.64 2.07
CA LEU A 496 -7.74 -11.71 2.44
C LEU A 496 -7.86 -11.80 3.98
N LEU A 497 -8.55 -12.80 4.53
CA LEU A 497 -8.70 -12.98 5.98
C LEU A 497 -7.32 -13.13 6.64
N PHE A 498 -6.97 -12.20 7.53
CA PHE A 498 -5.65 -12.07 8.19
C PHE A 498 -4.48 -11.59 7.30
N TYR A 499 -4.73 -11.16 6.05
CA TYR A 499 -3.68 -10.69 5.13
C TYR A 499 -3.97 -9.30 4.59
N GLY A 500 -2.92 -8.49 4.44
CA GLY A 500 -2.97 -7.17 3.79
C GLY A 500 -2.40 -7.19 2.36
N TRP A 501 -2.39 -6.03 1.71
CA TRP A 501 -1.61 -5.80 0.49
C TRP A 501 -0.11 -5.66 0.81
N GLU A 502 0.47 -6.72 1.36
CA GLU A 502 1.77 -6.69 2.01
C GLU A 502 2.91 -6.39 1.03
N THR A 503 2.80 -6.81 -0.24
CA THR A 503 3.79 -6.47 -1.26
C THR A 503 3.96 -4.95 -1.37
N LEU A 504 2.89 -4.18 -1.16
CA LEU A 504 2.97 -2.71 -1.29
C LEU A 504 3.75 -2.04 -0.16
N THR A 505 3.82 -2.69 0.99
CA THR A 505 4.42 -2.14 2.20
C THR A 505 5.79 -2.74 2.50
N HIS A 506 6.12 -3.94 1.97
CA HIS A 506 7.31 -4.69 2.37
C HIS A 506 8.19 -5.20 1.22
N LEU A 507 7.85 -4.94 -0.05
CA LEU A 507 8.72 -5.32 -1.19
C LEU A 507 10.15 -4.81 -0.98
N ARG A 508 11.10 -5.75 -0.85
CA ARG A 508 12.55 -5.53 -0.64
C ARG A 508 12.92 -4.81 0.67
N ASN A 509 12.05 -4.84 1.68
CA ASN A 509 12.28 -4.20 2.99
C ASN A 509 13.06 -5.07 3.96
#